data_AF-A0A4U3AJU5-F1
#
_entry.id   AF-A0A4U3AJU5-F1
#
_cell.length_a   1.000
_cell.length_b   1.000
_cell.length_c   1.000
_cell.angle_alpha   90.00
_cell.angle_beta   90.00
_cell.angle_gamma   90.00
#
_symmetry.space_group_name_H-M   'P 1'
#
loop_
_entity.id
_entity.type
_entity.pdbx_description
1 polymer ?
#
loop_
_entity_poly.entity_id
_entity_poly.type
_entity_poly.pdbx_seq_one_letter_code
_entity_poly.pdbx_strand_id
1 'polypeptide(L)'
;NVHITNSELRNFLIKSLPNFMVPTYFTQLKKMPLNQNGKIDRKALPVSNLDPVSDFDYIAPEGELEKKVAHIWRDVLNIQKIGVYDNFFELGGHSLNAASIILKVNQEFDVNIHLSEMFKKPTIKEFTTLILDGEQHKSSIILPVEVREYYPVSSQQKRLFIMWQLNRDSVAYNLPSG
;
A
#
# COMPACT_ATOMS: atom_id res chain seq x y z
N ASN A 1 -2.83 -37.20 -4.04
CA ASN A 1 -2.99 -35.89 -3.38
C ASN A 1 -2.00 -34.92 -3.98
N VAL A 2 -2.46 -33.99 -4.81
CA VAL A 2 -1.62 -32.89 -5.28
C VAL A 2 -1.55 -31.89 -4.14
N HIS A 3 -0.37 -31.72 -3.54
CA HIS A 3 -0.12 -30.60 -2.64
C HIS A 3 0.10 -29.38 -3.51
N ILE A 4 -0.85 -28.45 -3.50
CA ILE A 4 -0.70 -27.16 -4.14
C ILE A 4 -0.25 -26.19 -3.06
N THR A 5 0.87 -25.52 -3.30
CA THR A 5 1.41 -24.49 -2.42
C THR A 5 0.68 -23.16 -2.63
N ASN A 6 0.71 -22.29 -1.62
CA ASN A 6 0.17 -20.94 -1.74
C ASN A 6 0.85 -20.16 -2.88
N SER A 7 2.17 -20.32 -3.05
CA SER A 7 2.93 -19.70 -4.14
C SER A 7 2.44 -20.13 -5.52
N GLU A 8 2.15 -21.42 -5.71
CA GLU A 8 1.67 -21.93 -6.99
C GLU A 8 0.30 -21.35 -7.35
N LEU A 9 -0.63 -21.31 -6.40
CA LEU A 9 -1.93 -20.65 -6.60
C LEU A 9 -1.74 -19.19 -6.97
N ARG A 10 -0.83 -18.51 -6.28
CA ARG A 10 -0.66 -17.08 -6.43
C ARG A 10 0.01 -16.69 -7.73
N ASN A 11 1.08 -17.40 -8.10
CA ASN A 11 1.75 -17.28 -9.40
C ASN A 11 0.82 -17.61 -10.57
N PHE A 12 -0.17 -18.49 -10.34
CA PHE A 12 -1.22 -18.74 -11.32
C PHE A 12 -2.18 -17.54 -11.43
N LEU A 13 -2.65 -16.99 -10.30
CA LEU A 13 -3.62 -15.89 -10.30
C LEU A 13 -3.05 -14.58 -10.87
N ILE A 14 -1.80 -14.20 -10.53
CA ILE A 14 -1.18 -12.94 -11.01
C ILE A 14 -1.09 -12.86 -12.53
N LYS A 15 -1.06 -13.99 -13.23
CA LYS A 15 -1.09 -14.02 -14.72
C LYS A 15 -2.39 -13.49 -15.31
N SER A 16 -3.46 -13.44 -14.53
CA SER A 16 -4.82 -13.12 -14.99
C SER A 16 -5.53 -12.06 -14.13
N LEU A 17 -5.03 -11.79 -12.94
CA LEU A 17 -5.62 -10.87 -11.98
C LEU A 17 -4.63 -9.77 -11.58
N PRO A 18 -5.09 -8.51 -11.44
CA PRO A 18 -4.32 -7.47 -10.76
C PRO A 18 -3.99 -7.88 -9.31
N ASN A 19 -2.85 -7.43 -8.78
CA ASN A 19 -2.38 -7.80 -7.43
C ASN A 19 -3.43 -7.61 -6.33
N PHE A 20 -4.26 -6.57 -6.39
CA PHE A 20 -5.29 -6.31 -5.36
C PHE A 20 -6.48 -7.28 -5.40
N MET A 21 -6.64 -8.07 -6.46
CA MET A 21 -7.65 -9.14 -6.55
C MET A 21 -7.12 -10.49 -6.09
N VAL A 22 -5.81 -10.59 -5.85
CA VAL A 22 -5.15 -11.82 -5.44
C VAL A 22 -5.25 -11.95 -3.92
N PRO A 23 -5.81 -13.05 -3.38
CA PRO A 23 -5.93 -13.22 -1.93
C PRO A 23 -4.57 -13.19 -1.23
N THR A 24 -4.51 -12.51 -0.09
CA THR A 24 -3.33 -12.50 0.81
C THR A 24 -3.07 -13.86 1.43
N TYR A 25 -4.11 -14.66 1.67
CA TYR A 25 -3.99 -15.98 2.28
C TYR A 25 -4.89 -16.98 1.56
N PHE A 26 -4.44 -18.23 1.51
CA PHE A 26 -5.22 -19.36 1.04
C PHE A 26 -5.35 -20.39 2.16
N THR A 27 -6.55 -20.92 2.35
CA THR A 27 -6.82 -21.96 3.34
C THR A 27 -7.38 -23.19 2.65
N GLN A 28 -6.62 -24.28 2.65
CA GLN A 28 -7.08 -25.54 2.08
C GLN A 28 -8.10 -26.20 3.02
N LEU A 29 -9.31 -26.40 2.51
CA LEU A 29 -10.37 -27.13 3.22
C LEU A 29 -10.63 -28.45 2.51
N LYS A 30 -10.82 -29.53 3.29
CA LYS A 30 -11.26 -30.82 2.73
C LYS A 30 -12.69 -30.74 2.18
N LYS A 31 -13.55 -29.90 2.77
CA LYS A 31 -14.94 -29.70 2.37
C LYS A 31 -15.40 -28.30 2.78
N MET A 32 -16.22 -27.66 1.95
CA MET A 32 -16.85 -26.38 2.28
C MET A 32 -17.94 -26.57 3.34
N PRO A 33 -17.98 -25.75 4.40
CA PRO A 33 -19.06 -25.77 5.36
C PRO A 33 -20.35 -25.24 4.70
N LEU A 34 -21.46 -25.93 4.92
CA LEU A 34 -22.77 -25.57 4.38
C LEU A 34 -23.75 -25.28 5.52
N ASN A 35 -24.62 -24.30 5.32
CA ASN A 35 -25.75 -24.04 6.22
C ASN A 35 -26.89 -25.04 5.96
N GLN A 36 -27.96 -24.93 6.77
CA GLN A 36 -29.14 -25.81 6.66
C GLN A 36 -29.83 -25.75 5.29
N ASN A 37 -29.63 -24.67 4.53
CA ASN A 37 -30.17 -24.48 3.18
C ASN A 37 -29.21 -24.95 2.07
N GLY A 38 -28.10 -25.61 2.44
CA GLY A 38 -27.10 -26.10 1.48
C GLY A 38 -26.21 -25.01 0.86
N LYS A 39 -26.30 -23.76 1.30
CA LYS A 39 -25.41 -22.66 0.86
C LYS A 39 -24.14 -22.64 1.71
N ILE A 40 -23.05 -22.08 1.17
CA ILE A 40 -21.79 -21.92 1.93
C ILE A 40 -22.04 -21.11 3.20
N ASP A 41 -21.66 -21.67 4.35
CA ASP A 41 -21.69 -20.97 5.62
C ASP A 41 -20.37 -20.20 5.84
N ARG A 42 -20.39 -18.92 5.49
CA ARG A 42 -19.21 -18.04 5.62
C ARG A 42 -18.77 -17.84 7.07
N LYS A 43 -19.66 -18.00 8.05
CA LYS A 43 -19.33 -17.83 9.48
C LYS A 43 -18.61 -19.05 10.05
N ALA A 44 -18.83 -20.21 9.43
CA ALA A 44 -18.18 -21.47 9.79
C ALA A 44 -16.82 -21.67 9.06
N LEU A 45 -16.43 -20.74 8.19
CA LEU A 45 -15.09 -20.78 7.59
C LEU A 45 -14.05 -20.50 8.69
N PRO A 46 -12.94 -21.25 8.74
CA PRO A 46 -11.89 -20.98 9.70
C PRO A 46 -11.33 -19.58 9.48
N VAL A 47 -11.27 -18.82 10.57
CA VAL A 47 -10.62 -17.51 10.57
C VAL A 47 -9.13 -17.76 10.60
N SER A 48 -8.42 -17.28 9.57
CA SER A 48 -6.95 -17.34 9.57
C SER A 48 -6.44 -16.34 10.60
N ASN A 49 -6.16 -16.80 11.82
CA ASN A 49 -5.45 -16.03 12.85
C ASN A 49 -3.94 -15.94 12.56
N LEU A 50 -3.51 -16.32 11.36
CA LEU A 50 -2.12 -16.23 10.96
C LEU A 50 -1.88 -14.78 10.53
N ASP A 51 -0.87 -14.15 11.15
CA ASP A 51 -0.17 -13.02 10.54
C ASP A 51 0.07 -13.34 9.06
N PRO A 52 -0.01 -12.38 8.13
CA PRO A 52 0.21 -12.64 6.71
C PRO A 52 1.57 -13.32 6.52
N VAL A 53 1.55 -14.64 6.38
CA VAL A 53 2.74 -15.47 6.19
C VAL A 53 3.08 -15.36 4.71
N SER A 54 4.11 -14.59 4.43
CA SER A 54 4.89 -14.64 3.20
C SER A 54 5.31 -16.09 2.92
N ASP A 55 5.28 -16.47 1.64
CA ASP A 55 5.68 -17.81 1.18
C ASP A 55 7.19 -18.08 1.35
N PHE A 56 7.98 -17.06 1.66
CA PHE A 56 9.35 -17.25 2.08
C PHE A 56 9.39 -17.57 3.57
N ASP A 57 10.24 -18.53 3.96
CA ASP A 57 10.66 -18.62 5.36
C ASP A 57 11.02 -17.21 5.84
N TYR A 58 10.46 -16.80 6.98
CA TYR A 58 10.71 -15.46 7.51
C TYR A 58 12.22 -15.23 7.62
N ILE A 59 12.75 -14.37 6.76
CA ILE A 59 14.13 -13.91 6.80
C ILE A 59 14.11 -12.50 7.38
N ALA A 60 14.67 -12.36 8.58
CA ALA A 60 14.71 -11.10 9.29
C ALA A 60 15.59 -10.08 8.55
N PRO A 61 15.27 -8.78 8.61
CA PRO A 61 16.16 -7.71 8.18
C PRO A 61 17.49 -7.74 8.93
N GLU A 62 18.61 -7.89 8.21
CA GLU A 62 19.94 -7.98 8.81
C GLU A 62 20.67 -6.63 8.79
N GLY A 63 20.56 -5.91 7.67
CA GLY A 63 21.23 -4.62 7.48
C GLY A 63 20.53 -3.48 8.22
N GLU A 64 21.28 -2.46 8.64
CA GLU A 64 20.72 -1.27 9.31
C GLU A 64 19.69 -0.53 8.43
N LEU A 65 19.95 -0.44 7.13
CA LEU A 65 19.01 0.13 6.17
C LEU A 65 17.73 -0.70 6.07
N GLU A 66 17.85 -2.03 5.96
CA GLU A 66 16.72 -2.95 5.88
C GLU A 66 15.87 -2.87 7.16
N LYS A 67 16.50 -2.83 8.34
CA LYS A 67 15.80 -2.72 9.63
C LYS A 67 15.02 -1.42 9.75
N LYS A 68 15.60 -0.29 9.35
CA LYS A 68 14.91 1.01 9.37
C LYS A 68 13.71 1.02 8.43
N VAL A 69 13.87 0.56 7.19
CA VAL A 69 12.76 0.47 6.24
C VAL A 69 11.67 -0.49 6.76
N ALA A 70 12.05 -1.65 7.30
CA ALA A 70 11.12 -2.59 7.91
C ALA A 70 10.33 -1.94 9.05
N HIS A 71 10.99 -1.12 9.87
CA HIS A 71 10.32 -0.41 10.95
C HIS A 71 9.28 0.59 10.43
N ILE A 72 9.62 1.39 9.43
CA ILE A 72 8.68 2.32 8.77
C ILE A 72 7.46 1.55 8.23
N TRP A 73 7.69 0.41 7.59
CA TRP A 73 6.60 -0.41 7.04
C TRP A 73 5.70 -0.97 8.13
N ARG A 74 6.29 -1.50 9.21
CA ARG A 74 5.54 -2.02 10.37
C ARG A 74 4.63 -0.96 10.97
N ASP A 75 5.14 0.26 11.12
CA ASP A 75 4.37 1.37 11.70
C ASP A 75 3.20 1.78 10.80
N VAL A 76 3.40 1.80 9.48
CA VAL A 76 2.35 2.20 8.53
C VAL A 76 1.33 1.09 8.28
N LEU A 77 1.77 -0.16 8.19
CA LEU A 77 0.91 -1.31 7.95
C LEU A 77 0.28 -1.87 9.24
N ASN A 78 0.77 -1.46 10.41
CA ASN A 78 0.38 -1.97 11.72
C ASN A 78 0.59 -3.49 11.85
N ILE A 79 1.77 -3.97 11.45
CA ILE A 79 2.16 -5.40 11.47
C ILE A 79 3.38 -5.60 12.36
N GLN A 80 3.46 -6.73 13.07
CA GLN A 80 4.55 -6.99 14.03
C GLN A 80 5.84 -7.52 13.40
N LYS A 81 5.75 -8.32 12.33
CA LYS A 81 6.91 -8.94 11.68
C LYS A 81 6.82 -8.75 10.17
N ILE A 82 7.93 -8.29 9.58
CA ILE A 82 8.09 -8.15 8.13
C ILE A 82 9.47 -8.72 7.79
N GLY A 83 9.48 -9.76 6.96
CA GLY A 83 10.68 -10.34 6.36
C GLY A 83 11.17 -9.52 5.16
N VAL A 84 12.43 -9.70 4.78
CA VAL A 84 13.05 -8.90 3.72
C VAL A 84 12.47 -9.17 2.32
N TYR A 85 11.90 -10.36 2.11
CA TYR A 85 11.25 -10.78 0.88
C TYR A 85 9.72 -10.67 0.94
N ASP A 86 9.18 -10.21 2.06
CA ASP A 86 7.74 -10.01 2.18
C ASP A 86 7.35 -8.84 1.27
N ASN A 87 6.35 -9.09 0.44
CA ASN A 87 5.90 -8.09 -0.51
C ASN A 87 4.79 -7.24 0.08
N PHE A 88 4.97 -5.94 -0.09
CA PHE A 88 4.14 -4.87 0.45
C PHE A 88 2.64 -5.10 0.24
N PHE A 89 2.25 -5.53 -0.97
CA PHE A 89 0.86 -5.68 -1.35
C PHE A 89 0.24 -6.95 -0.76
N GLU A 90 1.06 -7.99 -0.53
CA GLU A 90 0.60 -9.19 0.17
C GLU A 90 0.32 -8.90 1.63
N LEU A 91 1.13 -8.06 2.25
CA LEU A 91 0.92 -7.60 3.62
C LEU A 91 -0.30 -6.68 3.79
N GLY A 92 -1.15 -6.51 2.76
CA GLY A 92 -2.31 -5.64 2.79
C GLY A 92 -2.00 -4.17 2.49
N GLY A 93 -0.80 -3.87 1.99
CA GLY A 93 -0.41 -2.55 1.56
C GLY A 93 -1.20 -2.04 0.37
N HIS A 94 -1.64 -0.77 0.44
CA HIS A 94 -2.32 -0.07 -0.66
C HIS A 94 -1.68 1.30 -0.93
N SER A 95 -2.22 2.04 -1.91
CA SER A 95 -1.64 3.30 -2.41
C SER A 95 -1.41 4.35 -1.32
N LEU A 96 -2.35 4.56 -0.40
CA LEU A 96 -2.17 5.49 0.72
C LEU A 96 -1.05 5.07 1.69
N ASN A 97 -0.94 3.77 1.98
CA ASN A 97 0.14 3.23 2.82
C ASN A 97 1.49 3.41 2.12
N ALA A 98 1.55 3.08 0.82
CA ALA A 98 2.76 3.26 0.02
C ALA A 98 3.20 4.72 -0.05
N ALA A 99 2.26 5.65 -0.30
CA ALA A 99 2.55 7.08 -0.31
C ALA A 99 3.08 7.57 1.05
N SER A 100 2.51 7.08 2.15
CA SER A 100 2.96 7.42 3.52
C SER A 100 4.36 6.88 3.82
N ILE A 101 4.64 5.63 3.44
CA ILE A 101 5.97 5.02 3.58
C ILE A 101 7.00 5.79 2.76
N ILE A 102 6.71 6.06 1.49
CA ILE A 102 7.62 6.78 0.60
C ILE A 102 7.92 8.17 1.13
N LEU A 103 6.91 8.89 1.64
CA LEU A 103 7.12 10.20 2.24
C LEU A 103 8.07 10.13 3.45
N LYS A 104 7.88 9.15 4.35
CA LYS A 104 8.76 8.93 5.50
C LYS A 104 10.19 8.55 5.09
N VAL A 105 10.32 7.64 4.11
CA VAL A 105 11.62 7.18 3.58
C VAL A 105 12.37 8.32 2.89
N ASN A 106 11.70 9.07 2.02
CA ASN A 106 12.29 10.21 1.33
C ASN A 106 12.78 11.27 2.34
N GLN A 107 12.04 11.48 3.44
CA GLN A 107 12.45 12.39 4.51
C GLN A 107 13.62 11.86 5.36
N GLU A 108 13.62 10.57 5.70
CA GLU A 108 14.64 9.99 6.58
C GLU A 108 16.00 9.77 5.88
N PHE A 109 15.97 9.45 4.57
CA PHE A 109 17.18 9.12 3.82
C PHE A 109 17.58 10.18 2.77
N ASP A 110 16.85 11.30 2.68
CA ASP A 110 17.09 12.40 1.71
C ASP A 110 17.14 11.93 0.24
N VAL A 111 16.22 11.03 -0.10
CA VAL A 111 16.06 10.44 -1.45
C VAL A 111 14.73 10.86 -2.08
N ASN A 112 14.59 10.72 -3.40
CA ASN A 112 13.32 10.92 -4.10
C ASN A 112 12.84 9.65 -4.79
N ILE A 113 12.23 8.77 -3.98
CA ILE A 113 11.58 7.57 -4.48
C ILE A 113 10.15 7.95 -4.91
N HIS A 114 9.77 7.56 -6.12
CA HIS A 114 8.42 7.74 -6.63
C HIS A 114 7.52 6.56 -6.27
N LEU A 115 6.20 6.81 -6.14
CA LEU A 115 5.21 5.77 -5.86
C LEU A 115 5.25 4.60 -6.85
N SER A 116 5.52 4.87 -8.12
CA SER A 116 5.66 3.84 -9.15
C SER A 116 6.77 2.84 -8.86
N GLU A 117 7.83 3.23 -8.16
CA GLU A 117 8.98 2.36 -7.87
C GLU A 117 8.64 1.32 -6.80
N MET A 118 7.78 1.64 -5.82
CA MET A 118 7.25 0.67 -4.85
C MET A 118 6.47 -0.47 -5.54
N PHE A 119 5.76 -0.17 -6.64
CA PHE A 119 5.05 -1.20 -7.41
C PHE A 119 6.02 -2.11 -8.19
N LYS A 120 7.21 -1.62 -8.57
CA LYS A 120 8.23 -2.39 -9.28
C LYS A 120 9.11 -3.21 -8.34
N LYS A 121 9.40 -2.67 -7.15
CA LYS A 121 10.28 -3.24 -6.13
C LYS A 121 9.52 -3.35 -4.80
N PRO A 122 8.56 -4.29 -4.69
CA PRO A 122 7.61 -4.34 -3.59
C PRO A 122 8.12 -5.06 -2.34
N THR A 123 9.36 -5.53 -2.31
CA THR A 123 9.96 -6.17 -1.12
C THR A 123 10.95 -5.22 -0.44
N ILE A 124 11.24 -5.40 0.85
CA ILE A 124 12.26 -4.59 1.54
C ILE A 124 13.61 -4.73 0.84
N LYS A 125 13.98 -5.95 0.44
CA LYS A 125 15.26 -6.22 -0.21
C LYS A 125 15.42 -5.42 -1.50
N GLU A 126 14.38 -5.39 -2.33
CA GLU A 126 14.40 -4.61 -3.57
C GLU A 126 14.22 -3.11 -3.29
N PHE A 127 13.34 -2.72 -2.37
CA PHE A 127 13.04 -1.33 -2.06
C PHE A 127 14.26 -0.58 -1.52
N THR A 128 15.06 -1.23 -0.67
CA THR A 128 16.30 -0.65 -0.15
C THR A 128 17.33 -0.36 -1.25
N THR A 129 17.33 -1.10 -2.37
CA THR A 129 18.18 -0.74 -3.53
C THR A 129 17.81 0.60 -4.13
N LEU A 130 16.53 1.02 -4.09
CA LEU A 130 16.10 2.34 -4.55
C LEU A 130 16.66 3.48 -3.70
N ILE A 131 16.94 3.20 -2.42
CA ILE A 131 17.54 4.18 -1.51
C ILE A 131 19.03 4.30 -1.80
N LEU A 132 19.70 3.18 -2.13
CA LEU A 132 21.12 3.16 -2.47
C LEU A 132 21.41 3.78 -3.85
N ASP A 133 20.55 3.49 -4.82
CA ASP A 133 20.66 3.98 -6.21
C ASP A 133 20.01 5.37 -6.40
N GLY A 134 19.26 5.83 -5.40
CA GLY A 134 18.46 7.04 -5.48
C GLY A 134 19.32 8.28 -5.60
N GLU A 135 18.97 9.16 -6.55
CA GLU A 135 19.54 10.50 -6.57
C GLU A 135 19.12 11.22 -5.28
N GLN A 136 20.12 11.77 -4.57
CA GLN A 136 19.86 12.62 -3.42
C GLN A 136 19.01 13.79 -3.88
N HIS A 137 17.87 13.93 -3.23
CA HIS A 137 17.01 15.07 -3.46
C HIS A 137 17.21 16.01 -2.30
N LYS A 138 17.50 17.28 -2.58
CA LYS A 138 17.21 18.33 -1.58
C LYS A 138 15.70 18.28 -1.35
N SER A 139 15.28 17.65 -0.27
CA SER A 139 13.90 17.66 0.16
C SER A 139 13.44 19.12 0.26
N SER A 140 12.64 19.56 -0.71
CA SER A 140 12.06 20.89 -0.72
C SER A 140 10.94 20.90 0.30
N ILE A 141 11.29 21.17 1.56
CA ILE A 141 10.31 21.41 2.61
C ILE A 141 9.39 22.52 2.13
N ILE A 142 8.07 22.30 2.25
CA ILE A 142 7.09 23.35 1.99
C ILE A 142 7.23 24.37 3.12
N LEU A 143 7.95 25.45 2.84
CA LEU A 143 8.13 26.54 3.80
C LEU A 143 6.85 27.38 3.85
N PRO A 144 6.44 27.85 5.05
CA PRO A 144 5.41 28.87 5.15
C PRO A 144 5.81 30.08 4.31
N VAL A 145 4.90 30.53 3.46
CA VAL A 145 5.10 31.78 2.70
C VAL A 145 4.87 32.98 3.62
N GLU A 146 5.53 34.09 3.32
CA GLU A 146 5.31 35.36 4.00
C GLU A 146 3.83 35.82 3.91
N VAL A 147 3.43 36.67 4.87
CA VAL A 147 2.09 37.26 4.91
C VAL A 147 1.93 38.20 3.72
N ARG A 148 0.86 38.02 2.94
CA ARG A 148 0.54 38.80 1.74
C ARG A 148 -0.95 39.12 1.71
N GLU A 149 -1.31 40.18 1.01
CA GLU A 149 -2.72 40.57 0.80
C GLU A 149 -3.48 39.53 -0.05
N TYR A 150 -2.79 38.91 -1.02
CA TYR A 150 -3.36 37.88 -1.89
C TYR A 150 -2.37 36.73 -2.14
N TYR A 151 -2.93 35.54 -2.39
CA TYR A 151 -2.19 34.33 -2.73
C TYR A 151 -2.66 33.78 -4.09
N PRO A 152 -1.74 33.23 -4.91
CA PRO A 152 -2.15 32.55 -6.13
C PRO A 152 -2.97 31.30 -5.79
N VAL A 153 -4.07 31.11 -6.50
CA VAL A 153 -4.89 29.90 -6.40
C VAL A 153 -4.23 28.73 -7.12
N SER A 154 -4.44 27.51 -6.62
CA SER A 154 -4.06 26.30 -7.34
C SER A 154 -4.85 26.13 -8.63
N SER A 155 -4.34 25.34 -9.57
CA SER A 155 -5.07 24.99 -10.81
C SER A 155 -6.45 24.39 -10.53
N GLN A 156 -6.57 23.61 -9.45
CA GLN A 156 -7.83 23.01 -9.00
C GLN A 156 -8.80 24.07 -8.47
N GLN A 157 -8.32 25.00 -7.63
CA GLN A 157 -9.13 26.12 -7.13
C GLN A 157 -9.59 27.04 -8.27
N LYS A 158 -8.70 27.37 -9.20
CA LYS A 158 -9.02 28.19 -10.39
C LYS A 158 -10.10 27.52 -11.24
N ARG A 159 -10.00 26.21 -11.48
CA ARG A 159 -11.01 25.44 -12.21
C ARG A 159 -12.36 25.52 -11.50
N LEU A 160 -12.42 25.26 -10.19
CA LEU A 160 -13.66 25.32 -9.44
C LEU A 160 -14.28 26.72 -9.46
N PHE A 161 -13.47 27.76 -9.33
CA PHE A 161 -13.92 29.15 -9.44
C PHE A 161 -14.52 29.46 -10.81
N ILE A 162 -13.88 29.04 -11.90
CA ILE A 162 -14.40 29.21 -13.27
C ILE A 162 -15.72 28.45 -13.44
N MET A 163 -15.81 27.21 -12.96
CA MET A 163 -17.04 26.41 -13.02
C MET A 163 -18.20 27.10 -12.27
N TRP A 164 -17.92 27.65 -11.09
CA TRP A 164 -18.89 28.43 -10.33
C TRP A 164 -19.27 29.73 -11.05
N GLN A 165 -18.32 30.42 -11.69
CA GLN A 165 -18.60 31.65 -12.44
C GLN A 165 -19.50 31.42 -13.65
N LEU A 166 -19.38 30.28 -14.32
CA LEU A 166 -20.23 29.90 -15.46
C LEU A 166 -21.68 29.58 -15.06
N ASN A 167 -21.90 29.07 -13.84
CA ASN A 167 -23.22 28.81 -13.30
C ASN A 167 -23.25 29.02 -11.78
N ARG A 168 -23.62 30.24 -11.36
CA ARG A 168 -23.55 30.68 -9.96
C ARG A 168 -24.58 30.03 -9.04
N ASP A 169 -25.66 29.50 -9.60
CA ASP A 169 -26.72 28.81 -8.86
C ASP A 169 -26.45 27.30 -8.74
N SER A 170 -25.32 26.82 -9.26
CA SER A 170 -24.95 25.41 -9.23
C SER A 170 -24.59 24.94 -7.83
N VAL A 171 -25.22 23.84 -7.39
CA VAL A 171 -24.91 23.12 -6.15
C VAL A 171 -24.05 21.88 -6.38
N ALA A 172 -23.57 21.66 -7.61
CA ALA A 172 -22.91 20.41 -8.02
C ALA A 172 -21.62 20.07 -7.25
N TYR A 173 -20.97 21.08 -6.66
CA TYR A 173 -19.76 20.93 -5.86
C TYR A 173 -19.97 21.29 -4.38
N ASN A 174 -21.22 21.43 -3.94
CA ASN A 174 -21.53 21.57 -2.52
C ASN A 174 -21.31 20.20 -1.86
N LEU A 175 -20.53 20.18 -0.78
CA LEU A 175 -20.39 19.01 0.08
C LEU A 175 -21.38 19.17 1.25
N PRO A 176 -22.58 18.57 1.19
CA PRO A 176 -23.49 18.61 2.32
C PRO A 176 -22.84 17.87 3.48
N SER A 177 -22.66 18.56 4.60
CA SER A 177 -22.27 17.93 5.85
C SER A 177 -23.44 17.08 6.31
N GLY A 178 -23.29 15.75 6.29
CA GLY A 178 -24.21 14.80 6.90
C GLY A 178 -23.93 14.63 8.38
#